data_AF-A0A7Y5TSQ9-F1
#
_entry.id   AF-A0A7Y5TSQ9-F1
#
_cell.length_a   1.000
_cell.length_b   1.000
_cell.length_c   1.000
_cell.angle_alpha   90.00
_cell.angle_beta   90.00
_cell.angle_gamma   90.00
#
_symmetry.space_group_name_H-M   'P 1'
#
loop_
_entity.id
_entity.type
_entity.pdbx_description
1 polymer ?
#
loop_
_entity_poly.entity_id
_entity_poly.type
_entity_poly.pdbx_seq_one_letter_code
_entity_poly.pdbx_strand_id
1 'polypeptide(L)'
;MPTLDEYQAERVARHLAAEREARRDTRREMLRVMGIIAFWTACGLALLGMAFHVTDHTIGMAFWWGGHIVWIGGVASAIHSAYRRGEARGDW
;
A
#
# COMPACT_ATOMS: atom_id res chain seq x y z
N MET A 1 -32.51 25.77 24.74
CA MET A 1 -32.28 25.05 23.48
C MET A 1 -31.08 25.71 22.81
N PRO A 2 -30.06 24.94 22.41
CA PRO A 2 -28.93 25.51 21.66
C PRO A 2 -29.45 26.18 20.38
N THR A 3 -28.83 27.28 19.99
CA THR A 3 -29.24 28.01 18.79
C THR A 3 -28.85 27.24 17.53
N LEU A 4 -29.52 27.52 16.40
CA LEU A 4 -29.21 26.87 15.12
C LEU A 4 -27.72 27.02 14.77
N ASP A 5 -27.13 28.17 15.12
CA ASP A 5 -25.72 28.49 14.90
C ASP A 5 -24.79 27.64 15.77
N GLU A 6 -25.12 27.41 17.04
CA GLU A 6 -24.37 26.50 17.92
C GLU A 6 -24.40 25.05 17.41
N TYR A 7 -25.57 24.60 16.93
CA TYR A 7 -25.73 23.26 16.37
C TYR A 7 -24.95 23.05 15.06
N GLN A 8 -24.88 24.10 14.22
CA GLN A 8 -24.07 24.07 13.00
C GLN A 8 -22.58 24.13 13.31
N ALA A 9 -22.15 24.97 14.25
CA ALA A 9 -20.76 25.06 14.68
C ALA A 9 -20.27 23.71 15.26
N GLU A 10 -21.11 23.02 16.04
CA GLU A 10 -20.78 21.72 16.62
C GLU A 10 -20.71 20.62 15.55
N ARG A 11 -21.57 20.66 14.52
CA ARG A 11 -21.47 19.75 13.34
C ARG A 11 -20.22 20.01 12.52
N VAL A 12 -19.86 21.27 12.28
CA VAL A 12 -18.65 21.64 11.53
C VAL A 12 -17.39 21.24 12.30
N ALA A 13 -17.36 21.47 13.62
CA ALA A 13 -16.27 21.04 14.48
C ALA A 13 -16.10 19.52 14.50
N ARG A 14 -17.20 18.75 14.59
CA ARG A 14 -17.17 17.28 14.47
C ARG A 14 -16.69 16.81 13.10
N HIS A 15 -17.16 17.40 12.01
CA HIS A 15 -16.71 17.03 10.67
C HIS A 15 -15.23 17.34 10.45
N LEU A 16 -14.73 18.49 10.92
CA LEU A 16 -13.31 18.84 10.85
C LEU A 16 -12.43 17.91 11.69
N ALA A 17 -12.90 17.48 12.86
CA ALA A 17 -12.19 16.50 13.68
C ALA A 17 -12.13 15.13 12.98
N ALA A 18 -13.27 14.66 12.46
CA ALA A 18 -13.36 13.40 11.72
C ALA A 18 -12.50 13.40 10.44
N GLU A 19 -12.45 14.51 9.68
CA GLU A 19 -11.58 14.62 8.52
C GLU A 19 -10.09 14.55 8.88
N ARG A 20 -9.69 15.17 10.00
CA ARG A 20 -8.28 15.15 10.45
C ARG A 20 -7.85 13.75 10.87
N GLU A 21 -8.72 13.01 11.53
CA GLU A 21 -8.49 11.61 11.91
C GLU A 21 -8.43 10.72 10.68
N ALA A 22 -9.40 10.85 9.77
CA ALA A 22 -9.43 10.13 8.50
C ALA A 22 -8.13 10.33 7.69
N ARG A 23 -7.64 11.57 7.57
CA ARG A 23 -6.38 11.87 6.85
C ARG A 23 -5.16 11.17 7.46
N ARG A 24 -5.12 10.99 8.78
CA ARG A 24 -4.00 10.29 9.46
C ARG A 24 -4.05 8.79 9.17
N ASP A 25 -5.24 8.20 9.22
CA ASP A 25 -5.43 6.79 8.92
C ASP A 25 -5.15 6.46 7.45
N THR A 26 -5.60 7.32 6.53
CA THR A 26 -5.26 7.20 5.09
C THR A 26 -3.77 7.29 4.87
N ARG A 27 -3.06 8.24 5.52
CA ARG A 27 -1.59 8.36 5.40
C ARG A 27 -0.86 7.14 5.93
N ARG A 28 -1.27 6.61 7.08
CA ARG A 28 -0.65 5.41 7.66
C ARG A 28 -0.86 4.19 6.76
N GLU A 29 -2.04 4.06 6.20
CA GLU A 29 -2.33 3.00 5.22
C GLU A 29 -1.47 3.14 3.97
N MET A 30 -1.37 4.35 3.42
CA MET A 30 -0.56 4.63 2.24
C MET A 30 0.91 4.28 2.49
N LEU A 31 1.47 4.68 3.63
CA LEU A 31 2.83 4.32 4.03
C LEU A 31 3.02 2.80 4.16
N ARG A 32 2.02 2.10 4.72
CA ARG A 32 2.05 0.63 4.80
C ARG A 32 2.09 -0.01 3.42
N VAL A 33 1.24 0.43 2.50
CA VAL A 33 1.19 -0.07 1.12
C VAL A 33 2.50 0.22 0.39
N MET A 34 3.02 1.44 0.51
CA MET A 34 4.33 1.81 -0.04
C MET A 34 5.45 0.92 0.52
N GLY A 35 5.44 0.63 1.83
CA GLY A 35 6.41 -0.27 2.46
C GLY A 35 6.35 -1.70 1.90
N ILE A 36 5.15 -2.23 1.68
CA ILE A 36 4.96 -3.57 1.09
C ILE A 36 5.44 -3.60 -0.37
N ILE A 37 5.13 -2.57 -1.16
CA ILE A 37 5.60 -2.43 -2.55
C ILE A 37 7.12 -2.35 -2.59
N ALA A 38 7.72 -1.53 -1.73
CA ALA A 38 9.17 -1.39 -1.62
C ALA A 38 9.83 -2.72 -1.24
N PHE A 39 9.25 -3.47 -0.29
CA PHE A 39 9.71 -4.78 0.11
C PHE A 39 9.72 -5.78 -1.06
N TRP A 40 8.59 -5.95 -1.75
CA TRP A 40 8.53 -6.88 -2.89
C TRP A 40 9.42 -6.47 -4.06
N THR A 41 9.58 -5.16 -4.28
CA THR A 41 10.52 -4.63 -5.27
C THR A 41 11.95 -4.98 -4.91
N ALA A 42 12.35 -4.77 -3.64
CA ALA A 42 13.68 -5.15 -3.16
C ALA A 42 13.94 -6.66 -3.27
N CYS A 43 12.97 -7.50 -2.89
CA CYS A 43 13.08 -8.95 -3.03
C CYS A 43 13.24 -9.39 -4.49
N GLY A 44 12.41 -8.84 -5.38
CA GLY A 44 12.49 -9.11 -6.82
C GLY A 44 13.84 -8.70 -7.41
N LEU A 45 14.28 -7.48 -7.11
CA LEU A 45 15.59 -6.97 -7.57
C LEU A 45 16.76 -7.77 -7.01
N ALA A 46 16.70 -8.23 -5.76
CA ALA A 46 17.74 -9.08 -5.19
C ALA A 46 17.85 -10.42 -5.94
N LEU A 47 16.71 -11.04 -6.28
CA LEU A 47 16.70 -12.27 -7.09
C LEU A 47 17.22 -12.01 -8.51
N LEU A 48 16.82 -10.91 -9.15
CA LEU A 48 17.35 -10.53 -10.46
C LEU A 48 18.86 -10.25 -10.41
N GLY A 49 19.34 -9.57 -9.36
CA GLY A 49 20.77 -9.36 -9.13
C GLY A 49 21.53 -10.69 -8.98
N MET A 50 20.93 -11.66 -8.28
CA MET A 50 21.51 -12.99 -8.14
C MET A 50 21.59 -13.73 -9.48
N ALA A 51 20.63 -13.52 -10.38
CA ALA A 51 20.67 -14.09 -11.73
C ALA A 51 21.93 -13.68 -12.52
N PHE A 52 22.45 -12.47 -12.28
CA PHE A 52 23.70 -11.99 -12.89
C PHE A 52 24.97 -12.50 -12.20
N HIS A 53 24.87 -12.92 -10.94
CA HIS A 53 26.02 -13.40 -10.17
C HIS A 53 26.28 -14.90 -10.35
N VAL A 54 25.26 -15.65 -10.77
CA VAL A 54 25.36 -17.10 -10.99
C VAL A 54 25.95 -17.38 -12.38
N THR A 55 26.95 -18.26 -12.43
CA THR A 55 27.62 -18.69 -13.67
C THR A 55 26.87 -19.79 -14.42
N ASP A 56 26.05 -20.57 -13.71
CA ASP A 56 25.18 -21.60 -14.29
C ASP A 56 23.95 -20.96 -14.95
N HIS A 57 23.78 -21.18 -16.25
CA HIS A 57 22.68 -20.60 -17.02
C HIS A 57 21.31 -21.06 -16.50
N THR A 58 21.14 -22.34 -16.18
CA THR A 58 19.84 -22.89 -15.77
C THR A 58 19.41 -22.28 -14.43
N ILE A 59 20.33 -22.18 -13.48
CA ILE A 59 20.08 -21.56 -12.18
C ILE A 59 19.86 -20.03 -12.35
N GLY A 60 20.63 -19.36 -13.21
CA GLY A 60 20.45 -17.95 -13.53
C GLY A 60 19.05 -17.65 -14.09
N MET A 61 18.53 -18.49 -14.97
CA MET A 61 17.16 -18.33 -15.51
C MET A 61 16.08 -18.56 -14.45
N ALA A 62 16.31 -19.47 -13.50
CA ALA A 62 15.39 -19.65 -12.37
C ALA A 62 15.32 -18.39 -11.52
N PHE A 63 16.46 -17.76 -11.21
CA PHE A 63 16.50 -16.47 -10.50
C PHE A 63 15.88 -15.33 -11.31
N TRP A 64 16.10 -15.31 -12.63
CA TRP A 64 15.53 -14.30 -13.52
C TRP A 64 14.00 -14.31 -13.50
N TRP A 65 13.41 -15.47 -13.80
CA TRP A 65 11.95 -15.60 -13.83
C TRP A 65 11.35 -15.53 -12.43
N GLY A 66 12.00 -16.14 -11.44
CA GLY A 66 11.59 -16.06 -10.04
C GLY A 66 11.56 -14.61 -9.53
N GLY A 67 12.58 -13.81 -9.85
CA GLY A 67 12.63 -12.39 -9.51
C GLY A 67 11.49 -11.59 -10.11
N HIS A 68 11.15 -11.81 -11.39
CA HIS A 68 10.00 -11.16 -12.04
C HIS A 68 8.67 -11.56 -11.40
N ILE A 69 8.48 -12.86 -11.12
CA ILE A 69 7.26 -13.38 -10.49
C ILE A 69 7.08 -12.76 -9.09
N VAL A 70 8.14 -12.75 -8.29
CA VAL A 70 8.13 -12.18 -6.94
C VAL A 70 7.87 -10.69 -6.98
N TRP A 71 8.51 -9.96 -7.89
CA TRP A 71 8.33 -8.52 -8.02
C TRP A 71 6.90 -8.17 -8.46
N ILE A 72 6.48 -8.64 -9.63
CA ILE A 72 5.19 -8.28 -10.23
C ILE A 72 4.05 -8.83 -9.38
N GLY A 73 4.15 -10.11 -8.96
CA GLY A 73 3.13 -10.75 -8.13
C GLY A 73 3.01 -10.09 -6.76
N GLY A 74 4.14 -9.76 -6.13
CA GLY A 74 4.16 -9.08 -4.83
C GLY A 74 3.54 -7.68 -4.90
N VAL A 75 3.89 -6.88 -5.92
CA VAL A 75 3.32 -5.54 -6.13
C VAL A 75 1.83 -5.62 -6.47
N ALA A 76 1.43 -6.52 -7.37
CA ALA A 76 0.02 -6.70 -7.72
C ALA A 76 -0.83 -7.11 -6.50
N SER A 77 -0.31 -8.03 -5.67
CA SER A 77 -0.94 -8.44 -4.42
C SER A 77 -1.06 -7.27 -3.43
N ALA A 78 -0.02 -6.44 -3.30
CA ALA A 78 -0.04 -5.27 -2.43
C ALA A 78 -1.13 -4.26 -2.84
N ILE A 79 -1.24 -3.98 -4.15
CA ILE A 79 -2.25 -3.08 -4.72
C ILE A 79 -3.64 -3.68 -4.54
N HIS A 80 -3.85 -4.94 -4.89
CA HIS A 80 -5.15 -5.61 -4.74
C HIS A 80 -5.59 -5.65 -3.28
N SER A 81 -4.67 -5.92 -2.36
CA SER A 81 -4.94 -5.90 -0.93
C SER A 81 -5.28 -4.50 -0.42
N ALA A 82 -4.63 -3.44 -0.94
CA ALA A 82 -4.98 -2.06 -0.65
C ALA A 82 -6.38 -1.71 -1.17
N TYR A 83 -6.70 -2.12 -2.41
CA TYR A 83 -8.02 -1.93 -3.04
C TYR A 83 -9.15 -2.56 -2.20
N ARG A 84 -8.98 -3.82 -1.78
CA ARG A 84 -9.97 -4.50 -0.93
C ARG A 84 -10.15 -3.81 0.43
N ARG A 85 -9.08 -3.21 0.98
CA ARG A 85 -9.14 -2.56 2.29
C ARG A 85 -9.81 -1.19 2.25
N GLY A 86 -9.78 -0.45 1.15
CA GLY A 86 -10.55 0.79 1.06
C GLY A 86 -11.99 0.56 0.62
N GLU A 87 -12.27 -0.48 -0.18
CA GLU A 87 -13.65 -0.91 -0.47
C GLU A 87 -14.36 -1.30 0.85
N ALA A 88 -13.68 -2.06 1.73
CA ALA A 88 -14.20 -2.40 3.05
C ALA A 88 -14.38 -1.19 3.99
N ARG A 89 -13.71 -0.05 3.72
CA ARG A 89 -13.86 1.20 4.47
C ARG A 89 -14.92 2.13 3.87
N GLY A 90 -15.40 1.84 2.65
CA GLY A 90 -16.29 2.74 1.90
C GLY A 90 -15.56 3.96 1.31
N ASP A 91 -14.24 3.87 1.12
CA ASP A 91 -13.44 4.94 0.51
C ASP A 91 -13.67 5.03 -1.02
N TRP A 92 -14.13 3.94 -1.65
CA TRP A 92 -14.52 3.81 -3.05
C TRP A 92 -15.59 2.72 -3.24
#